data_AF-A0A821B8S9-F1
#
_entry.id   AF-A0A821B8S9-F1
#
_cell.length_a   1.000
_cell.length_b   1.000
_cell.length_c   1.000
_cell.angle_alpha   90.00
_cell.angle_beta   90.00
_cell.angle_gamma   90.00
#
_symmetry.space_group_name_H-M   'P 1'
#
loop_
_entity.id
_entity.type
_entity.pdbx_description
1 polymer ?
#
loop_
_entity_poly.entity_id
_entity_poly.type
_entity_poly.pdbx_seq_one_letter_code
_entity_poly.pdbx_strand_id
1 'polypeptide(L)'
;ISFDGKCRTTNYADDIYSSFDEYTTTNDPNTCIELFFHRLCSNESYRRQFNEDLQKFQNDIKDRAIKINKIIEEKETEKKSSVAGRLDPKIVMESLPEELKECLNARDSAKLQVVLLKMSTKEANDHINRCLRSVKRCNISSSCPRLV
;
A
#
# COMPACT_ATOMS: atom_id res chain seq x y z
N ILE A 1 -0.79 13.32 -2.97
CA ILE A 1 -0.30 13.55 -1.59
C ILE A 1 1.18 13.90 -1.73
N SER A 2 1.52 15.19 -1.80
CA SER A 2 2.92 15.61 -1.80
C SER A 2 3.54 15.22 -0.47
N PHE A 3 4.54 14.35 -0.53
CA PHE A 3 5.39 14.03 0.60
C PHE A 3 6.43 15.16 0.70
N ASP A 4 6.12 16.19 1.47
CA ASP A 4 7.15 17.16 1.88
C ASP A 4 8.00 16.46 2.94
N GLY A 5 9.06 15.80 2.46
CA GLY A 5 9.90 14.85 3.19
C GLY A 5 10.80 15.47 4.26
N LYS A 6 10.35 16.51 4.95
CA LYS A 6 11.06 17.07 6.10
C LYS A 6 10.71 16.26 7.34
N CYS A 7 11.63 15.37 7.73
CA CYS A 7 11.62 14.75 9.06
C CYS A 7 11.59 15.88 10.10
N ARG A 8 10.80 15.79 11.19
CA ARG A 8 10.78 16.87 12.21
C ARG A 8 12.15 17.16 12.84
N THR A 9 13.14 16.27 12.69
CA THR A 9 14.53 16.57 13.03
C THR A 9 15.11 17.70 12.18
N THR A 10 14.69 17.88 10.92
CA THR A 10 15.06 19.06 10.13
C THR A 10 14.33 20.30 10.60
N ASN A 11 13.09 20.20 11.10
CA ASN A 11 12.39 21.38 11.65
C ASN A 11 12.96 21.81 13.01
N TYR A 12 13.40 20.87 13.85
CA TYR A 12 14.10 21.21 15.09
C TYR A 12 15.52 21.68 14.82
N ALA A 13 16.18 21.13 13.81
CA ALA A 13 17.43 21.69 13.32
C ALA A 13 17.20 23.10 12.75
N ASP A 14 16.15 23.36 11.97
CA ASP A 14 15.82 24.67 11.38
C ASP A 14 15.43 25.71 12.46
N ASP A 15 14.73 25.31 13.52
CA ASP A 15 14.43 26.16 14.70
C ASP A 15 15.69 26.40 15.56
N ILE A 16 16.54 25.38 15.72
CA ILE A 16 17.88 25.54 16.32
C ILE A 16 18.72 26.48 15.45
N TYR A 17 18.74 26.32 14.12
CA TYR A 17 19.49 27.12 13.15
C TYR A 17 19.02 28.58 13.16
N SER A 18 17.72 28.85 13.24
CA SER A 18 17.20 30.22 13.36
C SER A 18 17.54 30.87 14.71
N SER A 19 17.66 30.06 15.78
CA SER A 19 18.15 30.51 17.10
C SER A 19 19.68 30.64 17.15
N PHE A 20 20.38 30.03 16.19
CA PHE A 20 21.83 29.96 16.06
C PHE A 20 22.37 30.84 14.93
N ASP A 21 21.53 31.61 14.22
CA ASP A 21 21.95 32.37 13.03
C ASP A 21 23.09 33.36 13.29
N GLU A 22 23.30 33.75 14.55
CA GLU A 22 24.44 34.57 14.97
C GLU A 22 25.76 33.76 15.08
N TYR A 23 25.71 32.41 15.08
CA TYR A 23 26.84 31.50 15.33
C TYR A 23 27.04 30.37 14.29
N THR A 24 26.07 30.08 13.41
CA THR A 24 26.13 28.97 12.41
C THR A 24 26.60 29.36 11.03
N THR A 25 26.67 30.64 10.70
CA THR A 25 27.09 31.05 9.33
C THR A 25 28.58 30.78 9.07
N THR A 26 29.36 30.37 10.09
CA THR A 26 30.83 30.17 9.98
C THR A 26 31.40 28.89 10.60
N ASN A 27 30.61 28.00 11.22
CA ASN A 27 31.14 26.85 11.96
C ASN A 27 30.68 25.48 11.45
N ASP A 28 31.59 24.51 11.53
CA ASP A 28 31.39 23.12 11.10
C ASP A 28 30.19 22.45 11.80
N PRO A 29 29.40 21.63 11.10
CA PRO A 29 28.20 20.99 11.65
C PRO A 29 28.48 20.10 12.87
N ASN A 30 29.69 19.54 13.00
CA ASN A 30 30.10 18.76 14.16
C ASN A 30 30.21 19.61 15.44
N THR A 31 30.69 20.85 15.32
CA THR A 31 30.80 21.78 16.46
C THR A 31 29.42 22.22 16.94
N CYS A 32 28.46 22.38 16.04
CA CYS A 32 27.07 22.68 16.39
C CYS A 32 26.41 21.55 17.19
N ILE A 33 26.74 20.29 16.87
CA ILE A 33 26.26 19.12 17.61
C ILE A 33 26.82 19.10 19.04
N GLU A 34 28.10 19.41 19.21
CA GLU A 34 28.73 19.49 20.54
C GLU A 34 28.10 20.60 21.40
N LEU A 35 27.88 21.79 20.83
CA LEU A 35 27.22 22.90 21.51
C LEU A 35 25.78 22.58 21.90
N PHE A 36 25.06 21.86 21.04
CA PHE A 36 23.72 21.35 21.36
C PHE A 36 23.74 20.44 22.58
N PHE A 37 24.62 19.42 22.61
CA PHE A 37 24.69 18.50 23.75
C PHE A 37 25.16 19.20 25.02
N HIS A 38 26.08 20.15 24.92
CA HIS A 38 26.47 21.00 26.04
C HIS A 38 25.27 21.75 26.61
N ARG A 39 24.47 22.41 25.76
CA ARG A 39 23.28 23.16 26.19
C ARG A 39 22.21 22.25 26.78
N LEU A 40 22.06 21.05 26.25
CA LEU A 40 21.14 20.01 26.72
C LEU A 40 21.51 19.50 28.12
N CYS A 41 22.82 19.35 28.40
CA CYS A 41 23.30 18.97 29.72
C CYS A 41 23.21 20.12 30.73
N SER A 42 23.49 21.36 30.31
CA SER A 42 23.57 22.52 31.20
C SER A 42 22.21 23.13 31.57
N ASN A 43 21.17 22.95 30.75
CA ASN A 43 19.86 23.59 30.96
C ASN A 43 18.73 22.56 31.16
N GLU A 44 18.24 22.42 32.39
CA GLU A 44 17.17 21.47 32.71
C GLU A 44 15.85 21.78 31.97
N SER A 45 15.46 23.05 31.88
CA SER A 45 14.22 23.45 31.17
C SER A 45 14.30 23.10 29.69
N TYR A 46 15.46 23.28 29.07
CA TYR A 46 15.68 22.93 27.66
C TYR A 46 15.61 21.41 27.46
N ARG A 47 16.23 20.65 28.37
CA ARG A 47 16.14 19.18 28.39
C ARG A 47 14.71 18.67 28.55
N ARG A 48 13.91 19.31 29.39
CA ARG A 48 12.50 18.95 29.60
C ARG A 48 11.69 19.16 28.31
N GLN A 49 11.81 20.33 27.70
CA GLN A 49 11.15 20.64 26.42
C GLN A 49 11.56 19.66 25.32
N PHE A 50 12.86 19.37 25.20
CA PHE A 50 13.37 18.39 24.25
C PHE A 50 12.76 16.99 24.46
N ASN A 51 12.63 16.55 25.71
CA ASN A 51 12.01 15.26 26.02
C ASN A 51 10.51 15.23 25.70
N GLU A 52 9.79 16.33 25.91
CA GLU A 52 8.37 16.47 25.53
C GLU A 52 8.20 16.40 24.01
N ASP A 53 9.09 17.07 23.27
CA ASP A 53 9.12 17.02 21.80
C ASP A 53 9.43 15.61 21.28
N LEU A 54 10.37 14.90 21.93
CA LEU A 54 10.65 13.50 21.61
C LEU A 54 9.44 12.59 21.86
N GLN A 55 8.73 12.77 22.97
CA GLN A 55 7.52 12.00 23.26
C GLN A 55 6.43 12.26 22.22
N LYS A 56 6.22 13.52 21.85
CA LYS A 56 5.29 13.91 20.79
C LYS A 56 5.66 13.27 19.45
N PHE A 57 6.95 13.27 19.11
CA PHE A 57 7.44 12.65 17.87
C PHE A 57 7.22 11.12 17.86
N GLN A 58 7.47 10.44 18.98
CA GLN A 58 7.19 9.00 19.09
C GLN A 58 5.70 8.69 18.92
N ASN A 59 4.83 9.51 19.50
CA ASN A 59 3.38 9.33 19.36
C ASN A 59 2.93 9.56 17.91
N ASP A 60 3.45 10.58 17.24
CA ASP A 60 3.14 10.83 15.83
C ASP A 60 3.57 9.68 14.91
N ILE A 61 4.71 9.02 15.19
CA ILE A 61 5.15 7.83 14.46
C ILE A 61 4.17 6.68 14.67
N LYS A 62 3.76 6.42 15.92
CA LYS A 62 2.79 5.37 16.26
C LYS A 62 1.45 5.62 15.58
N ASP A 63 0.95 6.85 15.59
CA ASP A 63 -0.30 7.24 14.94
C ASP A 63 -0.26 7.06 13.42
N ARG A 64 0.88 7.36 12.80
CA ARG A 64 1.08 7.10 11.36
C ARG A 64 1.08 5.60 11.07
N ALA A 65 1.72 4.78 11.89
CA ALA A 65 1.71 3.34 11.73
C ALA A 65 0.27 2.77 11.81
N ILE A 66 -0.53 3.25 12.78
CA ILE A 66 -1.94 2.87 12.91
C ILE A 66 -2.74 3.25 11.65
N LYS A 67 -2.56 4.47 11.13
CA LYS A 67 -3.25 4.93 9.90
C LYS A 67 -2.88 4.07 8.69
N ILE A 68 -1.60 3.72 8.54
CA ILE A 68 -1.14 2.86 7.45
C ILE A 68 -1.78 1.47 7.55
N ASN A 69 -1.79 0.87 8.73
CA ASN A 69 -2.44 -0.43 8.95
C ASN A 69 -3.93 -0.39 8.63
N LYS A 70 -4.64 0.67 9.08
CA LYS A 70 -6.05 0.86 8.75
C LYS A 70 -6.30 0.96 7.24
N ILE A 71 -5.46 1.69 6.50
CA ILE A 71 -5.54 1.78 5.04
C ILE A 71 -5.29 0.41 4.38
N ILE A 72 -4.39 -0.40 4.94
CA ILE A 72 -4.12 -1.76 4.45
C ILE A 72 -5.36 -2.65 4.69
N GLU A 73 -5.93 -2.64 5.89
CA GLU A 73 -7.13 -3.40 6.23
C GLU A 73 -8.35 -2.99 5.39
N GLU A 74 -8.55 -1.69 5.17
CA GLU A 74 -9.61 -1.18 4.28
C GLU A 74 -9.43 -1.67 2.85
N LYS A 75 -8.19 -1.68 2.32
CA LYS A 75 -7.92 -2.26 0.99
C LYS A 75 -8.12 -3.76 0.94
N GLU A 76 -7.85 -4.49 2.01
CA GLU A 76 -8.10 -5.93 2.08
C GLU A 76 -9.59 -6.25 2.17
N THR A 77 -10.34 -5.45 2.90
CA THR A 77 -11.81 -5.59 3.00
C THR A 77 -12.51 -5.13 1.73
N GLU A 78 -12.07 -4.07 1.06
CA GLU A 78 -12.53 -3.67 -0.28
C GLU A 78 -12.21 -4.72 -1.36
N LYS A 79 -11.07 -5.41 -1.25
CA LYS A 79 -10.80 -6.58 -2.11
C LYS A 79 -11.81 -7.71 -1.89
N LYS A 80 -12.27 -7.90 -0.65
CA LYS A 80 -13.29 -8.91 -0.30
C LYS A 80 -14.71 -8.47 -0.65
N SER A 81 -14.99 -7.16 -0.60
CA SER A 81 -16.28 -6.56 -0.91
C SER A 81 -16.37 -5.97 -2.32
N SER A 82 -15.51 -6.38 -3.27
CA SER A 82 -15.62 -6.05 -4.69
C SER A 82 -16.87 -6.72 -5.30
N VAL A 83 -17.98 -6.09 -4.95
CA VAL A 83 -19.40 -6.30 -5.20
C VAL A 83 -19.79 -4.93 -5.79
N ALA A 84 -19.92 -4.72 -7.09
CA ALA A 84 -20.99 -5.24 -7.93
C ALA A 84 -20.53 -5.20 -9.40
N GLY A 85 -20.10 -6.35 -9.93
CA GLY A 85 -19.88 -6.53 -11.38
C GLY A 85 -18.49 -6.98 -11.82
N ARG A 86 -17.52 -7.16 -10.90
CA ARG A 86 -16.18 -7.66 -11.22
C ARG A 86 -15.87 -8.87 -10.34
N LEU A 87 -16.02 -10.07 -10.89
CA LEU A 87 -15.58 -11.29 -10.23
C LEU A 87 -14.07 -11.48 -10.46
N ASP A 88 -13.32 -11.80 -9.42
CA ASP A 88 -11.91 -12.15 -9.53
C ASP A 88 -11.74 -13.48 -10.29
N PRO A 89 -10.85 -13.57 -11.30
CA PRO A 89 -10.63 -14.80 -12.06
C PRO A 89 -10.29 -16.00 -11.19
N LYS A 90 -9.59 -15.81 -10.06
CA LYS A 90 -9.22 -16.90 -9.16
C LYS A 90 -10.45 -17.48 -8.45
N ILE A 91 -11.33 -16.62 -7.96
CA ILE A 91 -12.59 -17.01 -7.32
C ILE A 91 -13.53 -17.68 -8.32
N VAL A 92 -13.57 -17.18 -9.56
CA VAL A 92 -14.34 -17.83 -10.64
C VAL A 92 -13.82 -19.23 -10.88
N MET A 93 -12.50 -19.41 -11.07
CA MET A 93 -11.90 -20.72 -11.30
C MET A 93 -12.09 -21.71 -10.16
N GLU A 94 -12.20 -21.25 -8.91
CA GLU A 94 -12.52 -22.09 -7.74
C GLU A 94 -14.01 -22.46 -7.68
N SER A 95 -14.91 -21.62 -8.21
CA SER A 95 -16.35 -21.85 -8.26
C SER A 95 -16.80 -22.75 -9.43
N LEU A 96 -15.97 -22.99 -10.44
CA LEU A 96 -16.35 -23.79 -11.60
C LEU A 96 -16.28 -25.31 -11.30
N PRO A 97 -17.11 -26.13 -11.99
CA PRO A 97 -16.96 -27.58 -12.00
C PRO A 97 -15.56 -28.01 -12.44
N GLU A 98 -15.05 -29.10 -11.85
CA GLU A 98 -13.71 -29.65 -12.11
C GLU A 98 -13.45 -29.85 -13.61
N GLU A 99 -14.42 -30.42 -14.34
CA GLU A 99 -14.31 -30.68 -15.79
C GLU A 99 -14.09 -29.39 -16.61
N LEU A 100 -14.79 -28.31 -16.28
CA LEU A 100 -14.63 -27.02 -16.96
C LEU A 100 -13.32 -26.33 -16.56
N LYS A 101 -12.94 -26.46 -15.29
CA LYS A 101 -11.70 -25.91 -14.75
C LYS A 101 -10.48 -26.51 -15.44
N GLU A 102 -10.47 -27.83 -15.63
CA GLU A 102 -9.43 -28.53 -16.38
C GLU A 102 -9.36 -28.08 -17.85
N CYS A 103 -10.51 -27.95 -18.52
CA CYS A 103 -10.56 -27.46 -19.90
C CYS A 103 -9.97 -26.04 -20.05
N LEU A 104 -10.28 -25.15 -19.10
CA LEU A 104 -9.75 -23.78 -19.08
C LEU A 104 -8.26 -23.72 -18.74
N ASN A 105 -7.78 -24.59 -17.84
CA ASN A 105 -6.35 -24.72 -17.53
C ASN A 105 -5.55 -25.25 -18.73
N ALA A 106 -6.08 -26.23 -19.45
CA ALA A 106 -5.48 -26.81 -20.65
C ALA A 106 -5.63 -25.93 -21.91
N ARG A 107 -6.44 -24.86 -21.84
CA ARG A 107 -6.80 -23.99 -22.97
C ARG A 107 -7.39 -24.76 -24.16
N ASP A 108 -8.14 -25.82 -23.89
CA ASP A 108 -8.71 -26.71 -24.90
C ASP A 108 -10.15 -26.28 -25.27
N SER A 109 -10.28 -25.61 -26.41
CA SER A 109 -11.58 -25.10 -26.90
C SER A 109 -12.51 -26.22 -27.39
N ALA A 110 -11.97 -27.36 -27.84
CA ALA A 110 -12.76 -28.48 -28.34
C ALA A 110 -13.43 -29.22 -27.17
N LYS A 111 -12.67 -29.51 -26.11
CA LYS A 111 -13.22 -30.12 -24.89
C LYS A 111 -14.21 -29.20 -24.19
N LEU A 112 -13.96 -27.89 -24.19
CA LEU A 112 -14.89 -26.92 -23.61
C LEU A 112 -16.27 -27.01 -24.26
N GLN A 113 -16.36 -27.06 -25.59
CA GLN A 113 -17.63 -27.19 -26.30
C GLN A 113 -18.37 -28.49 -25.95
N VAL A 114 -17.65 -29.61 -25.86
CA VAL A 114 -18.23 -30.90 -25.47
C VAL A 114 -18.81 -30.86 -24.06
N VAL A 115 -18.10 -30.25 -23.11
CA VAL A 115 -18.58 -30.11 -21.72
C VAL A 115 -19.77 -29.14 -21.65
N LEU A 116 -19.75 -28.04 -22.42
CA LEU A 116 -20.88 -27.11 -22.50
C LEU A 116 -22.16 -27.78 -23.04
N LEU A 117 -22.03 -28.73 -23.96
CA LEU A 117 -23.16 -29.48 -24.54
C LEU A 117 -23.73 -30.55 -23.58
N LYS A 118 -22.93 -31.04 -22.63
CA LYS A 118 -23.37 -32.01 -21.62
C LYS A 118 -24.25 -31.39 -20.54
N MET A 119 -24.08 -30.10 -20.26
CA MET A 119 -24.84 -29.39 -19.22
C MET A 119 -26.07 -28.65 -19.77
N SER A 120 -26.94 -28.19 -18.88
CA SER A 120 -28.13 -27.46 -19.27
C SER A 120 -27.77 -26.10 -19.89
N THR A 121 -28.53 -25.66 -20.88
CA THR A 121 -28.30 -24.37 -21.57
C THR A 121 -28.30 -23.18 -20.61
N LYS A 122 -29.06 -23.24 -19.52
CA LYS A 122 -29.14 -22.18 -18.51
C LYS A 122 -27.87 -22.09 -17.66
N GLU A 123 -27.35 -23.23 -17.22
CA GLU A 123 -26.10 -23.29 -16.43
C GLU A 123 -24.88 -22.94 -17.29
N ALA A 124 -24.85 -23.43 -18.53
CA ALA A 124 -23.81 -23.08 -19.49
C ALA A 124 -23.68 -21.57 -19.69
N ASN A 125 -24.81 -20.90 -19.92
CA ASN A 125 -24.83 -19.45 -20.09
C ASN A 125 -24.40 -18.72 -18.82
N ASP A 126 -24.78 -19.20 -17.63
CA ASP A 126 -24.37 -18.56 -16.38
C ASP A 126 -22.86 -18.66 -16.14
N HIS A 127 -22.27 -19.85 -16.35
CA HIS A 127 -20.83 -20.05 -16.24
C HIS A 127 -20.03 -19.23 -17.25
N ILE A 128 -20.49 -19.16 -18.51
CA ILE A 128 -19.88 -18.33 -19.55
C ILE A 128 -19.96 -16.85 -19.18
N ASN A 129 -21.13 -16.37 -18.73
CA ASN A 129 -21.30 -14.98 -18.32
C ASN A 129 -20.44 -14.60 -17.11
N ARG A 130 -20.23 -15.53 -16.16
CA ARG A 130 -19.29 -15.35 -15.03
C ARG A 130 -17.85 -15.21 -15.52
N CYS A 131 -17.42 -16.06 -16.45
CA CYS A 131 -16.08 -16.00 -17.04
C CYS A 131 -15.86 -14.71 -17.85
N LEU A 132 -16.86 -14.26 -18.60
CA LEU A 132 -16.77 -13.00 -19.37
C LEU A 132 -16.69 -11.77 -18.46
N ARG A 133 -17.33 -11.80 -17.29
CA ARG A 133 -17.27 -10.73 -16.28
C ARG A 133 -15.89 -10.63 -15.61
N SER A 134 -15.14 -11.73 -15.48
CA SER A 134 -13.78 -11.71 -14.91
C SER A 134 -12.71 -11.27 -15.90
N VAL A 135 -12.83 -11.63 -17.18
CA VAL A 135 -11.83 -11.32 -18.22
C VAL A 135 -11.72 -9.82 -18.56
N LYS A 136 -12.78 -9.02 -18.38
CA LYS A 136 -12.83 -7.58 -18.73
C LYS A 136 -11.78 -6.68 -18.05
N ARG A 137 -10.93 -7.17 -17.13
CA ARG A 137 -9.81 -6.40 -16.53
C ARG A 137 -8.40 -6.98 -16.75
N CYS A 138 -8.24 -8.19 -17.28
CA CYS A 138 -6.89 -8.70 -17.57
C CYS A 138 -6.15 -7.89 -18.65
N ASN A 139 -6.83 -7.03 -19.40
CA ASN A 139 -6.22 -6.15 -20.41
C ASN A 139 -5.70 -4.80 -19.89
N ILE A 140 -5.70 -4.54 -18.57
CA ILE A 140 -5.20 -3.25 -18.01
C ILE A 140 -4.00 -3.44 -17.06
N SER A 141 -3.60 -4.67 -16.73
CA SER A 141 -2.34 -4.92 -16.00
C SER A 141 -1.21 -5.26 -16.97
N SER A 142 -0.19 -4.42 -16.94
CA SER A 142 1.00 -4.29 -17.78
C SER A 142 1.99 -5.48 -17.77
N SER A 143 1.54 -6.74 -17.85
CA SER A 143 2.44 -7.91 -17.80
C SER A 143 2.13 -9.06 -18.77
N CYS A 144 1.23 -8.90 -19.74
CA CYS A 144 1.05 -9.92 -20.77
C CYS A 144 1.85 -9.53 -22.04
N PRO A 145 2.94 -10.25 -22.39
CA PRO A 145 3.50 -10.12 -23.72
C PRO A 145 2.42 -10.52 -24.72
N ARG A 146 2.05 -9.59 -25.62
CA ARG A 146 1.21 -9.88 -26.78
C ARG A 146 1.85 -11.05 -27.53
N LEU A 147 1.20 -12.20 -27.48
CA LEU A 147 1.42 -13.23 -28.48
C LEU A 147 0.79 -12.72 -29.77
N VAL A 148 1.68 -12.60 -30.76
CA VAL A 148 1.47 -12.24 -32.16
C VAL A 148 0.32 -13.04 -32.77
#